data_AF-A0A2A8ZXJ6-F1
#
_entry.id   AF-A0A2A8ZXJ6-F1
#
_cell.length_a   1.000
_cell.length_b   1.000
_cell.length_c   1.000
_cell.angle_alpha   90.00
_cell.angle_beta   90.00
_cell.angle_gamma   90.00
#
_symmetry.space_group_name_H-M   'P 1'
#
loop_
_entity.id
_entity.type
_entity.pdbx_description
1 polymer ?
#
loop_
_entity_poly.entity_id
_entity_poly.type
_entity_poly.pdbx_seq_one_letter_code
_entity_poly.pdbx_strand_id
1 'polypeptide(L)'
;MSFHESYKRKIGEENKAENSKLIVNCTQGKLVGTLENMALALYNLPYGSDQGRFMPVGEPDKWSGSRDATKPVSIFPQSPSSIEQLALNKRSF
;
A
#
# COMPACT_ATOMS: atom_id res chain seq x y z
N MET A 1 -32.77 20.01 9.95
CA MET A 1 -32.05 19.96 8.66
C MET A 1 -32.75 18.99 7.75
N SER A 2 -32.98 19.35 6.49
CA SER A 2 -33.64 18.48 5.50
C SER A 2 -32.73 17.31 5.10
N PHE A 3 -33.32 16.14 4.87
CA PHE A 3 -32.61 14.94 4.40
C PHE A 3 -31.79 15.22 3.12
N HIS A 4 -32.34 16.04 2.23
CA HIS A 4 -31.71 16.45 0.98
C HIS A 4 -30.41 17.25 1.19
N GLU A 5 -30.36 18.03 2.26
CA GLU A 5 -29.23 18.92 2.58
C GLU A 5 -28.09 18.15 3.25
N SER A 6 -28.42 17.14 4.06
CA SER A 6 -27.45 16.19 4.62
C SER A 6 -26.79 15.34 3.53
N TYR A 7 -27.57 14.89 2.55
CA TYR A 7 -27.08 14.08 1.43
C TYR A 7 -26.09 14.86 0.54
N LYS A 8 -26.40 16.11 0.19
CA LYS A 8 -25.48 16.96 -0.59
C LYS A 8 -24.17 17.24 0.15
N ARG A 9 -24.21 17.41 1.46
CA ARG A 9 -23.01 17.64 2.28
C ARG A 9 -22.11 16.41 2.29
N LYS A 10 -22.70 15.22 2.46
CA LYS A 10 -21.99 13.94 2.44
C LYS A 10 -21.29 13.71 1.10
N ILE A 11 -21.99 13.93 -0.02
CA ILE A 11 -21.40 13.84 -1.37
C ILE A 11 -20.30 14.89 -1.56
N GLY A 12 -20.49 16.11 -1.06
CA GLY A 12 -19.48 17.17 -1.11
C GLY A 12 -18.20 16.81 -0.35
N GLU A 13 -18.32 16.21 0.83
CA GLU A 13 -17.20 15.75 1.66
C GLU A 13 -16.49 14.53 1.06
N GLU A 14 -17.23 13.55 0.54
CA GLU A 14 -16.67 12.38 -0.17
C GLU A 14 -15.88 12.80 -1.41
N ASN A 15 -16.41 13.74 -2.21
CA ASN A 15 -15.71 14.28 -3.38
C ASN A 15 -14.48 15.11 -3.00
N LYS A 16 -14.49 15.78 -1.84
CA LYS A 16 -13.34 16.55 -1.34
C LYS A 16 -12.22 15.64 -0.83
N ALA A 17 -12.59 14.53 -0.17
CA ALA A 17 -11.67 13.50 0.29
C ALA A 17 -11.09 12.67 -0.87
N GLU A 18 -11.82 12.55 -1.98
CA GLU A 18 -11.29 11.97 -3.22
C GLU A 18 -10.29 12.93 -3.90
N ASN A 19 -10.58 14.24 -3.92
CA ASN A 19 -9.66 15.26 -4.44
C ASN A 19 -8.40 15.50 -3.59
N SER A 20 -8.37 15.05 -2.33
CA SER A 20 -7.18 15.13 -1.48
C SER A 20 -6.25 13.92 -1.59
N LYS A 21 -6.61 12.90 -2.38
CA LYS A 21 -5.77 11.72 -2.60
C LYS A 21 -4.80 12.00 -3.75
N LEU A 22 -3.51 11.77 -3.50
CA LEU A 22 -2.47 11.89 -4.53
C LEU A 22 -2.55 10.67 -5.45
N ILE A 23 -3.24 10.81 -6.57
CA ILE A 23 -3.42 9.73 -7.55
C ILE A 23 -2.31 9.79 -8.60
N VAL A 24 -1.62 8.67 -8.81
CA VAL A 24 -0.59 8.50 -9.85
C VAL A 24 -1.01 7.40 -10.80
N ASN A 25 -0.85 7.63 -12.11
CA ASN A 25 -1.11 6.61 -13.14
C ASN A 25 0.21 5.94 -13.54
N CYS A 26 0.22 4.61 -13.62
CA CYS A 26 1.32 3.82 -14.18
C CYS A 26 0.81 2.84 -15.24
N THR A 27 1.71 2.11 -15.89
CA THR A 27 1.39 1.15 -16.96
C THR A 27 0.44 0.03 -16.52
N GLN A 28 0.45 -0.33 -15.24
CA GLN A 28 -0.36 -1.42 -14.69
C GLN A 28 -1.70 -0.95 -14.09
N GLY A 29 -1.86 0.33 -13.76
CA GLY A 29 -3.09 0.88 -13.20
C GLY A 29 -2.91 2.19 -12.45
N LYS A 30 -3.87 2.51 -11.56
CA LYS A 30 -3.84 3.73 -10.74
C LYS A 30 -3.34 3.43 -9.32
N LEU A 31 -2.56 4.32 -8.75
CA LEU A 31 -2.01 4.25 -7.39
C LEU A 31 -2.50 5.43 -6.57
N VAL A 32 -2.81 5.20 -5.29
CA VAL A 32 -3.09 6.24 -4.29
C VAL A 32 -1.87 6.36 -3.38
N GLY A 33 -1.15 7.47 -3.49
CA GLY A 33 0.00 7.79 -2.65
C GLY A 33 -0.34 8.67 -1.46
N THR A 34 0.69 8.96 -0.67
CA THR A 34 0.62 9.86 0.49
C THR A 34 1.70 10.94 0.38
N LEU A 35 1.49 12.09 1.03
CA LEU A 35 2.50 13.14 1.17
C LEU A 35 3.18 12.96 2.52
N GLU A 36 4.47 12.69 2.52
CA GLU A 36 5.27 12.54 3.72
C GLU A 36 6.44 13.50 3.68
N ASN A 37 6.55 14.39 4.68
CA ASN A 37 7.63 15.39 4.76
C ASN A 37 7.84 16.17 3.46
N MET A 38 6.74 16.59 2.82
CA MET A 38 6.71 17.28 1.53
C MET A 38 7.16 16.46 0.31
N ALA A 39 7.34 15.15 0.45
CA ALA A 39 7.63 14.23 -0.65
C ALA A 39 6.43 13.33 -0.94
N LEU A 40 6.16 13.08 -2.22
CA LEU A 40 5.22 12.03 -2.63
C LEU A 40 5.84 10.67 -2.31
N ALA A 41 5.18 9.91 -1.44
CA ALA A 41 5.55 8.55 -1.11
C ALA A 41 4.53 7.57 -1.69
N LEU A 42 5.05 6.54 -2.38
CA LEU A 42 4.29 5.44 -2.95
C LEU A 42 4.91 4.13 -2.49
N TYR A 43 4.16 3.35 -1.72
CA TYR A 43 4.57 2.09 -1.13
C TYR A 43 3.85 0.90 -1.81
N ASN A 44 4.40 -0.31 -1.67
CA ASN A 44 3.72 -1.55 -2.12
C ASN A 44 3.35 -1.56 -3.61
N LEU A 45 4.29 -1.13 -4.47
CA LEU A 45 4.14 -1.24 -5.92
C LEU A 45 4.51 -2.65 -6.36
N PRO A 46 3.60 -3.41 -7.01
CA PRO A 46 3.95 -4.68 -7.60
C PRO A 46 4.90 -4.43 -8.78
N TYR A 47 6.12 -4.96 -8.67
CA TYR A 47 7.13 -4.89 -9.72
C TYR A 47 7.33 -6.24 -10.44
N GLY A 48 6.65 -7.29 -9.98
CA GLY A 48 6.62 -8.59 -10.62
C GLY A 48 5.51 -9.46 -10.06
N SER A 49 5.11 -10.48 -10.82
CA SER A 49 4.15 -11.50 -10.38
C SER A 49 4.86 -12.69 -9.76
N ASP A 50 4.27 -13.24 -8.69
CA ASP A 50 4.75 -14.47 -8.06
C ASP A 50 4.48 -15.66 -8.98
N GLN A 51 5.56 -16.28 -9.47
CA GLN A 51 5.52 -17.48 -10.31
C GLN A 51 5.81 -18.76 -9.51
N GLY A 52 5.88 -18.67 -8.19
CA GLY A 52 6.21 -19.75 -7.28
C GLY A 52 7.67 -19.76 -6.84
N ARG A 53 7.96 -20.57 -5.81
CA ARG A 53 9.28 -20.64 -5.19
C ARG A 53 10.33 -21.14 -6.18
N PHE A 54 11.46 -20.44 -6.24
CA PHE A 54 12.61 -20.74 -7.11
C PHE A 54 12.36 -20.55 -8.60
N MET A 55 11.25 -19.91 -8.98
CA MET A 55 10.98 -19.51 -10.36
C MET A 55 11.44 -18.07 -10.61
N PRO A 56 11.84 -17.72 -11.84
CA PRO A 56 12.01 -16.33 -12.23
C PRO A 56 10.73 -15.53 -11.99
N VAL A 57 10.88 -14.26 -11.61
CA VAL A 57 9.74 -13.36 -11.43
C VAL A 57 9.06 -13.08 -12.78
N GLY A 58 7.73 -13.07 -12.80
CA GLY A 58 6.95 -12.71 -13.98
C GLY A 58 6.72 -11.19 -14.08
N GLU A 59 6.07 -10.75 -15.16
CA GLU A 59 5.66 -9.36 -15.30
C GLU A 59 4.63 -8.98 -14.22
N PRO A 60 4.62 -7.73 -13.72
CA PRO A 60 3.64 -7.30 -12.73
C PRO A 60 2.23 -7.26 -13.29
N ASP A 61 1.28 -7.77 -12.50
CA ASP A 61 -0.13 -7.82 -12.86
C ASP A 61 -0.73 -6.42 -13.04
N LYS A 62 -1.65 -6.31 -14.00
CA LYS A 62 -2.50 -5.12 -14.15
C LYS A 62 -3.67 -5.21 -13.18
N TRP A 63 -4.15 -4.06 -12.69
CA TRP A 63 -5.30 -4.02 -11.79
C TRP A 63 -6.35 -3.01 -12.25
N SER A 64 -7.61 -3.28 -11.89
CA SER A 64 -8.72 -2.34 -12.05
C SER A 64 -8.84 -1.41 -10.84
N GLY A 65 -9.34 -0.21 -11.05
CA GLY A 65 -9.52 0.78 -9.98
C GLY A 65 -8.19 1.39 -9.52
N SER A 66 -8.15 1.80 -8.26
CA SER A 66 -6.96 2.42 -7.65
C SER A 66 -6.44 1.55 -6.52
N ARG A 67 -5.14 1.24 -6.55
CA ARG A 67 -4.45 0.48 -5.50
C ARG A 67 -3.94 1.43 -4.42
N ASP A 68 -4.11 1.05 -3.17
CA ASP A 68 -3.57 1.78 -2.02
C ASP A 68 -2.05 1.56 -1.93
N ALA A 69 -1.31 2.65 -2.11
CA ALA A 69 0.15 2.72 -2.04
C ALA A 69 0.60 3.63 -0.89
N THR A 70 -0.19 3.73 0.19
CA THR A 70 0.11 4.63 1.32
C THR A 70 0.90 3.98 2.45
N LYS A 71 1.12 2.65 2.41
CA LYS A 71 1.79 1.91 3.50
C LYS A 71 2.72 0.81 2.99
N PRO A 72 3.84 0.54 3.69
CA PRO A 72 4.68 -0.63 3.42
C PRO A 72 3.91 -1.95 3.55
N VAL A 73 4.40 -2.98 2.86
CA VAL A 73 3.92 -4.35 2.99
C VAL A 73 4.84 -5.24 3.80
N SER A 74 4.35 -6.44 4.10
CA SER A 74 5.12 -7.53 4.68
C SER A 74 6.45 -7.71 3.96
N ILE A 75 7.51 -7.85 4.77
CA ILE A 75 8.83 -8.25 4.31
C ILE A 75 8.77 -9.74 3.92
N PHE A 76 9.51 -10.13 2.88
CA PHE A 76 9.67 -11.54 2.54
C PHE A 76 10.25 -12.35 3.71
N PRO A 77 10.02 -13.67 3.76
CA PRO A 77 10.60 -14.51 4.81
C PRO A 77 12.12 -14.32 4.92
N GLN A 78 12.59 -13.92 6.10
CA GLN A 78 13.99 -13.69 6.42
C GLN A 78 14.34 -14.41 7.73
N SER A 79 15.58 -14.87 7.84
CA SER A 79 16.10 -15.35 9.13
C SER A 79 16.33 -14.16 10.07
N PRO A 80 16.00 -14.26 11.37
CA PRO A 80 16.30 -13.21 12.34
C PRO A 80 17.81 -12.95 12.44
N SER A 81 18.20 -11.77 12.93
CA SER A 81 19.62 -11.47 13.13
C SER A 81 20.25 -12.42 14.18
N SER A 82 21.55 -12.67 14.07
CA SER A 82 22.26 -13.58 14.97
C SER A 82 22.21 -13.13 16.43
N ILE A 83 22.21 -11.82 16.68
CA ILE A 83 22.07 -11.24 18.04
C ILE A 83 20.65 -11.45 18.58
N GLU A 84 19.61 -11.25 17.76
CA GLU A 84 18.22 -11.52 18.17
C GLU A 84 17.98 -13.00 18.48
N GLN A 85 18.58 -13.91 17.70
CA GLN A 85 18.52 -15.35 17.97
C GLN A 85 19.11 -15.69 19.34
N LEU A 86 20.25 -15.08 19.72
CA LEU A 86 20.86 -15.28 21.04
C LEU A 86 19.98 -14.76 22.18
N ALA A 87 19.26 -13.66 21.97
CA ALA A 87 18.34 -13.09 22.97
C ALA A 87 17.08 -13.94 23.18
N LEU A 88 16.55 -14.56 22.11
CA LEU A 88 15.40 -15.46 22.18
C LEU A 88 15.73 -16.75 22.92
N ASN A 89 16.90 -17.34 22.65
CA ASN A 89 17.31 -18.61 23.29
C ASN A 89 17.57 -18.47 24.80
N LYS A 90 17.89 -17.27 25.30
CA LYS A 90 18.09 -17.02 26.73
C LYS A 90 16.80 -16.89 27.54
N ARG A 91 15.64 -16.74 26.88
CA ARG A 91 14.32 -16.60 27.54
C ARG A 91 13.56 -17.93 27.64
N SER A 92 14.18 -19.03 27.23
CA SER A 92 13.58 -20.37 27.18
C SER A 92 14.08 -21.31 28.29
N PHE A 93 14.68 -20.77 29.35
CA PHE A 93 15.09 -21.52 30.55
C PHE A 93 14.34 -21.00 31.78
#